data_AF-A0A9X8SA57-F1
#
_entry.id   AF-A0A9X8SA57-F1
#
_cell.length_a   1.000
_cell.length_b   1.000
_cell.length_c   1.000
_cell.angle_alpha   90.00
_cell.angle_beta   90.00
_cell.angle_gamma   90.00
#
_symmetry.space_group_name_H-M   'P 1'
#
loop_
_entity.id
_entity.type
_entity.pdbx_description
1 polymer ?
#
loop_
_entity_poly.entity_id
_entity_poly.type
_entity_poly.pdbx_seq_one_letter_code
_entity_poly.pdbx_strand_id
1 'polypeptide(L)' 'MKEQIKKNFTYHPPKEGQTEKFVDIRNEALQFANLIDGSCPNSREKSLALTKLEEAVFWANASIARN' A
#
# COMPACT_ATOMS: atom_id res chain seq x y z
N MET A 1 10.81 -1.38 -21.08
CA MET A 1 10.79 -0.07 -20.39
C MET A 1 9.64 0.83 -20.85
N LYS A 2 9.54 1.23 -22.14
CA LYS A 2 8.44 2.10 -22.61
C LYS A 2 7.02 1.55 -22.36
N GLU A 3 6.80 0.26 -22.61
CA GLU A 3 5.49 -0.38 -22.37
C GLU A 3 5.14 -0.50 -20.88
N GLN A 4 6.14 -0.73 -20.02
CA GLN A 4 5.93 -0.76 -18.57
C GLN A 4 5.61 0.62 -18.01
N ILE A 5 6.22 1.68 -18.55
CA ILE A 5 5.86 3.06 -18.23
C ILE A 5 4.38 3.29 -18.61
N LYS A 6 3.98 3.04 -19.86
CA LYS A 6 2.57 3.18 -20.27
C LYS A 6 1.64 2.42 -19.33
N LYS A 7 1.93 1.14 -19.08
CA LYS A 7 1.16 0.30 -18.15
C LYS A 7 1.10 0.91 -16.74
N ASN A 8 2.18 1.48 -16.22
CA ASN A 8 2.18 2.06 -14.87
C ASN A 8 1.34 3.34 -14.75
N PHE A 9 1.16 4.08 -15.86
CA PHE A 9 0.49 5.38 -15.94
C PHE A 9 -0.89 5.34 -16.61
N THR A 10 -1.42 4.17 -16.97
CA THR A 10 -2.80 4.00 -17.45
C THR A 10 -3.77 3.67 -16.31
N TYR A 11 -5.05 3.98 -16.51
CA TYR A 11 -6.11 3.50 -15.62
C TYR A 11 -6.27 1.98 -15.75
N HIS A 12 -6.36 1.30 -14.60
CA HIS A 12 -6.63 -0.14 -14.52
C HIS A 12 -7.98 -0.34 -13.82
N PRO A 13 -9.06 -0.67 -14.55
CA PRO A 13 -10.34 -0.97 -13.93
C PRO A 13 -10.21 -2.22 -13.04
N PRO A 14 -10.86 -2.24 -11.85
CA PRO A 14 -10.84 -3.41 -10.99
C PRO A 14 -11.42 -4.65 -11.69
N LYS A 15 -10.72 -5.77 -11.60
CA LYS A 15 -11.21 -7.10 -11.97
C LYS A 15 -11.89 -7.75 -10.76
N GLU A 16 -12.69 -8.79 -11.02
CA GLU A 16 -13.30 -9.61 -9.97
C GLU A 16 -12.23 -10.09 -8.96
N GLY A 17 -12.54 -9.97 -7.66
CA GLY A 17 -11.65 -10.34 -6.57
C GLY A 17 -10.46 -9.41 -6.30
N GLN A 18 -10.21 -8.37 -7.11
CA GLN A 18 -9.16 -7.38 -6.79
C GLN A 18 -9.56 -6.46 -5.64
N THR A 19 -10.84 -6.11 -5.56
CA THR A 19 -11.35 -5.23 -4.49
C THR A 19 -11.15 -5.83 -3.11
N GLU A 20 -11.44 -7.13 -2.92
CA GLU A 20 -11.19 -7.82 -1.66
C GLU A 20 -9.71 -7.77 -1.27
N LYS A 21 -8.80 -8.07 -2.21
CA LYS A 21 -7.35 -8.01 -1.96
C LYS A 21 -6.88 -6.62 -1.52
N PHE A 22 -7.44 -5.56 -2.13
CA PHE A 22 -7.12 -4.20 -1.71
C PHE A 22 -7.62 -3.88 -0.29
N VAL A 23 -8.76 -4.43 0.10
CA VAL A 23 -9.34 -4.27 1.45
C VAL A 23 -8.46 -5.00 2.46
N ASP A 24 -8.10 -6.25 2.19
CA ASP A 24 -7.27 -7.07 3.07
C ASP A 24 -5.92 -6.38 3.37
N ILE A 25 -5.21 -5.94 2.33
CA ILE A 25 -3.93 -5.23 2.49
C ILE A 25 -4.08 -3.96 3.33
N ARG A 26 -5.14 -3.17 3.10
CA ARG A 26 -5.36 -1.93 3.85
C ARG A 26 -5.71 -2.21 5.31
N ASN A 27 -6.49 -3.25 5.58
CA ASN A 27 -6.87 -3.63 6.94
C ASN A 27 -5.65 -4.09 7.75
N GLU A 28 -4.81 -4.96 7.18
CA GLU A 28 -3.58 -5.42 7.83
C GLU A 28 -2.60 -4.27 8.08
N ALA A 29 -2.43 -3.37 7.10
CA ALA A 29 -1.59 -2.20 7.28
C ALA A 29 -2.14 -1.24 8.34
N LEU A 30 -3.46 -1.05 8.42
CA LEU A 30 -4.09 -0.25 9.48
C LEU A 30 -3.81 -0.84 10.86
N GLN A 31 -3.94 -2.17 11.01
CA GLN A 31 -3.62 -2.84 12.27
C GLN A 31 -2.16 -2.61 12.67
N PHE A 32 -1.23 -2.76 11.73
CA PHE A 32 0.19 -2.54 12.03
C PHE A 32 0.52 -1.07 12.30
N ALA A 33 -0.12 -0.13 11.59
CA ALA A 33 0.02 1.31 11.84
C ALA A 33 -0.42 1.67 13.27
N ASN A 34 -1.56 1.13 13.74
CA ASN A 34 -2.02 1.33 15.11
C ASN A 34 -1.04 0.74 16.13
N LEU A 35 -0.43 -0.42 15.84
CA LEU A 35 0.59 -1.01 16.72
C LEU A 35 1.84 -0.12 16.80
N ILE A 36 2.33 0.40 15.66
CA ILE A 36 3.45 1.34 15.61
C ILE A 36 3.11 2.60 16.41
N ASP A 37 1.90 3.15 16.21
CA ASP A 37 1.49 4.37 16.87
C ASP A 37 1.43 4.24 18.39
N GLY A 38 0.86 3.14 18.89
CA GLY A 38 0.73 2.86 20.32
C GLY A 38 2.01 2.36 21.01
N SER A 39 2.94 1.75 20.26
CA SER A 39 4.13 1.10 20.87
C SER A 39 5.41 1.92 20.73
N CYS A 40 5.52 2.77 19.71
CA CYS A 40 6.73 3.56 19.45
C CYS A 40 6.61 4.97 20.06
N PRO A 41 7.69 5.51 20.66
CA PRO A 41 7.71 6.90 21.10
C PRO A 41 7.55 7.86 19.92
N ASN A 42 7.10 9.07 20.20
CA ASN A 42 7.04 10.12 19.18
C ASN A 42 8.47 10.50 18.76
N SER A 43 8.88 10.01 17.60
CA SER A 43 10.23 10.17 17.06
C SER A 43 10.23 10.19 15.53
N ARG A 44 11.39 10.53 14.96
CA ARG A 44 11.60 10.49 13.50
C ARG A 44 11.41 9.07 12.95
N GLU A 45 11.85 8.06 13.68
CA GLU A 45 11.75 6.65 13.30
C GLU A 45 10.29 6.21 13.22
N LYS A 46 9.43 6.61 14.18
CA LYS A 46 7.98 6.34 14.12
C LYS A 46 7.36 6.97 12.88
N SER A 47 7.63 8.25 12.61
CA SER A 47 7.13 8.92 11.40
C SER A 47 7.58 8.18 10.13
N LEU A 48 8.85 7.79 10.06
CA LEU A 48 9.39 7.06 8.90
C LEU A 48 8.75 5.68 8.75
N ALA A 49 8.52 4.95 9.86
CA ALA A 49 7.88 3.64 9.83
C ALA A 49 6.46 3.73 9.26
N LEU A 50 5.66 4.71 9.70
CA LEU A 50 4.32 4.95 9.19
C LEU A 50 4.34 5.33 7.69
N THR A 51 5.21 6.27 7.28
CA THR A 51 5.35 6.64 5.86
C THR A 51 5.77 5.45 4.99
N LYS A 52 6.67 4.60 5.48
CA LYS A 52 7.12 3.42 4.74
C LYS A 52 6.05 2.34 4.64
N LEU A 53 5.20 2.20 5.65
CA LEU A 53 4.05 1.32 5.61
C LEU A 53 3.03 1.79 4.56
N GLU A 54 2.74 3.09 4.51
CA GLU A 54 1.87 3.68 3.48
C GLU A 54 2.42 3.45 2.06
N GLU A 55 3.73 3.66 1.87
CA GLU A 55 4.41 3.39 0.59
C GLU A 55 4.32 1.91 0.21
N ALA A 56 4.51 1.00 1.17
CA ALA A 56 4.38 -0.44 0.93
C ALA A 56 2.95 -0.81 0.48
N VAL A 57 1.91 -0.27 1.14
CA VAL A 57 0.50 -0.47 0.74
C VAL A 57 0.23 0.07 -0.65
N PHE A 58 0.75 1.25 -0.99
CA PHE A 58 0.62 1.83 -2.32
C PHE A 58 1.19 0.89 -3.39
N TRP A 59 2.41 0.40 -3.22
CA TRP A 59 3.05 -0.49 -4.19
C TRP A 59 2.39 -1.87 -4.25
N ALA A 60 1.90 -2.41 -3.12
CA ALA A 60 1.16 -3.66 -3.09
C ALA A 60 -0.16 -3.55 -3.89
N ASN A 61 -0.95 -2.51 -3.66
CA ASN A 61 -2.17 -2.25 -4.43
C ASN A 61 -1.88 -2.00 -5.91
N ALA A 62 -0.82 -1.25 -6.22
CA ALA A 62 -0.39 -1.02 -7.60
C ALA A 62 0.01 -2.34 -8.29
N SER A 63 0.60 -3.28 -7.58
CA SER A 63 0.95 -4.60 -8.11
C SER A 63 -0.29 -5.43 -8.48
N ILE A 64 -1.36 -5.33 -7.69
CA ILE A 64 -2.64 -5.98 -7.99
C ILE A 64 -3.30 -5.30 -9.18
N ALA A 65 -3.39 -3.96 -9.17
CA ALA A 65 -4.07 -3.21 -10.23
C ALA A 65 -3.39 -3.40 -11.59
N ARG A 66 -2.06 -3.47 -11.61
CA ARG A 66 -1.27 -3.58 -12.85
C ARG A 66 -1.09 -5.03 -13.32
N ASN A 67 -1.65 -6.06 -12.70
CA ASN A 67 -1.51 -7.46 -13.17
C ASN A 67 -2.87 -8.18 -13.28
#